data_AF-A0A497TST4-F1
#
_entry.id   AF-A0A497TST4-F1
#
_cell.length_a   1.000
_cell.length_b   1.000
_cell.length_c   1.000
_cell.angle_alpha   90.00
_cell.angle_beta   90.00
_cell.angle_gamma   90.00
#
_symmetry.space_group_name_H-M   'P 1'
#
loop_
_entity.id
_entity.type
_entity.pdbx_description
1 polymer ?
#
loop_
_entity_poly.entity_id
_entity_poly.type
_entity_poly.pdbx_seq_one_letter_code
_entity_poly.pdbx_strand_id
1 'polypeptide(L)'
;MHTRADKLKYGTRAMQIALVLTSVLIISSCSTQTRQLFFDIQPPTSEELAEKKQKEEAALAALQARNKQKNQLTGTEGMPFGRSDDNLPRPEIESVMDWKKAQKMLPRDYKKGIDWSAALEQGLIRPRTGADPRAEWASAFQWDFIIKAKKPKNHAYFPHSAHTEWLGCKNCHNTSLYPYKRNPATMKEMKKGASCGACHGKKKVAFSLKACKRCHLNRKKKKK
;
A
#
# COMPACT_ATOMS: atom_id res chain seq x y z
N MET A 1 -3.91 -33.23 61.93
CA MET A 1 -2.43 -33.09 61.96
C MET A 1 -1.85 -34.02 60.89
N HIS A 2 -1.33 -33.48 59.78
CA HIS A 2 -0.75 -34.29 58.70
C HIS A 2 0.70 -34.67 59.05
N THR A 3 1.04 -35.95 58.96
CA THR A 3 2.36 -36.46 59.36
C THR A 3 3.45 -36.00 58.39
N ARG A 4 4.71 -35.96 58.87
CA ARG A 4 5.88 -35.51 58.08
C ARG A 4 6.07 -36.35 56.80
N ALA A 5 5.63 -37.60 56.79
CA ALA A 5 5.67 -38.50 55.63
C ALA A 5 4.65 -38.12 54.53
N ASP A 6 3.47 -37.60 54.90
CA ASP A 6 2.45 -37.19 53.94
C ASP A 6 2.85 -35.92 53.17
N LYS A 7 3.54 -34.99 53.84
CA LYS A 7 4.07 -33.77 53.20
C LYS A 7 5.16 -34.05 52.16
N LEU A 8 5.99 -35.09 52.37
CA LEU A 8 7.02 -35.53 51.42
C LEU A 8 6.43 -36.23 50.18
N LYS A 9 5.37 -37.04 50.36
CA LYS A 9 4.65 -37.68 49.24
C LYS A 9 3.85 -36.68 48.41
N TYR A 10 3.28 -35.64 49.04
CA TYR A 10 2.57 -34.58 48.33
C TYR A 10 3.53 -33.66 47.55
N GLY A 11 4.68 -33.33 48.13
CA GLY A 11 5.73 -32.55 47.45
C GLY A 11 6.30 -33.26 46.22
N THR A 12 6.53 -34.57 46.30
CA THR A 12 7.03 -35.37 45.17
C THR A 12 5.98 -35.57 44.08
N ARG A 13 4.70 -35.79 44.43
CA ARG A 13 3.60 -35.85 43.43
C ARG A 13 3.31 -34.50 42.78
N ALA A 14 3.29 -33.42 43.54
CA ALA A 14 3.13 -32.07 42.98
C ALA A 14 4.31 -31.67 42.08
N MET A 15 5.54 -32.05 42.47
CA MET A 15 6.73 -31.83 41.66
C MET A 15 6.73 -32.70 40.39
N GLN A 16 6.30 -33.96 40.45
CA GLN A 16 6.15 -34.83 39.28
C GLN A 16 5.04 -34.36 38.33
N ILE A 17 3.87 -33.94 38.84
CA ILE A 17 2.78 -33.39 38.04
C ILE A 17 3.19 -32.05 37.39
N ALA A 18 3.92 -31.19 38.12
CA ALA A 18 4.47 -29.96 37.56
C ALA A 18 5.54 -30.23 36.49
N LEU A 19 6.39 -31.26 36.66
CA LEU A 19 7.39 -31.68 35.67
C LEU A 19 6.75 -32.26 34.40
N VAL A 20 5.68 -33.05 34.55
CA VAL A 20 4.92 -33.60 33.41
C VAL A 20 4.15 -32.49 32.68
N LEU A 21 3.51 -31.56 33.39
CA LEU A 21 2.80 -30.43 32.78
C LEU A 21 3.73 -29.45 32.08
N THR A 22 4.91 -29.18 32.64
CA THR A 22 5.94 -28.35 31.97
C THR A 22 6.54 -29.06 30.76
N SER A 23 6.72 -30.38 30.81
CA SER A 23 7.17 -31.18 29.65
C SER A 23 6.13 -31.22 28.53
N VAL A 24 4.84 -31.36 28.84
CA VAL A 24 3.74 -31.33 27.85
C VAL A 24 3.57 -29.95 27.21
N LEU A 25 3.83 -28.86 27.95
CA LEU A 25 3.80 -27.50 27.41
C LEU A 25 4.99 -27.18 26.48
N ILE A 26 6.11 -27.88 26.59
CA ILE A 26 7.27 -27.72 25.67
C ILE A 26 7.00 -28.40 24.31
N ILE A 27 6.21 -29.49 24.28
CA ILE A 27 5.90 -30.23 23.04
C ILE A 27 4.91 -29.46 22.14
N SER A 28 4.08 -28.59 22.74
CA SER A 28 3.16 -27.69 22.00
C SER A 28 3.86 -26.51 21.32
N SER A 29 5.16 -26.32 21.58
CA SER A 29 6.01 -25.31 20.93
C SER A 29 6.95 -25.93 19.89
N CYS A 30 6.54 -27.01 19.24
CA CYS A 30 7.16 -27.40 17.96
C CYS A 30 6.77 -26.40 16.88
N SER A 31 7.51 -25.30 16.83
CA SER A 31 7.65 -24.43 15.67
C SER A 31 7.67 -25.28 14.39
N THR A 32 7.10 -24.76 13.31
CA THR A 32 7.17 -25.37 11.96
C THR A 32 8.57 -25.82 11.57
N GLN A 33 9.60 -25.18 12.16
CA GLN A 33 11.01 -25.51 11.98
C GLN A 33 11.42 -26.84 12.61
N THR A 34 10.78 -27.29 13.71
CA THR A 34 11.03 -28.59 14.33
C THR A 34 10.39 -29.73 13.53
N ARG A 35 9.24 -29.49 12.89
CA ARG A 35 8.61 -30.47 11.98
C ARG A 35 9.45 -30.73 10.72
N GLN A 36 10.19 -29.73 10.26
CA GLN A 36 11.15 -29.85 9.16
C GLN A 36 12.44 -30.61 9.55
N LEU A 37 12.70 -30.83 10.84
CA LEU A 37 13.84 -31.65 11.27
C LEU A 37 13.54 -33.15 11.25
N PHE A 38 12.27 -33.55 11.26
CA PHE A 38 11.86 -34.96 11.18
C PHE A 38 11.75 -35.49 9.74
N PHE A 39 11.69 -34.58 8.76
CA PHE A 39 11.59 -34.91 7.34
C PHE A 39 12.60 -34.06 6.58
N ASP A 40 13.51 -34.68 5.82
CA ASP A 40 14.46 -34.00 4.91
C ASP A 40 13.74 -33.39 3.71
N ILE A 41 12.82 -32.46 3.97
CA ILE A 41 12.12 -31.69 2.95
C ILE A 41 13.15 -30.73 2.37
N GLN A 42 13.63 -31.06 1.18
CA GLN A 42 14.54 -30.19 0.43
C GLN A 42 13.91 -28.80 0.27
N PRO A 43 14.66 -27.70 0.50
CA PRO A 43 14.14 -26.37 0.24
C PRO A 43 13.76 -26.26 -1.24
N PRO A 44 12.68 -25.54 -1.58
CA PRO A 44 12.25 -25.41 -2.96
C PRO A 44 13.37 -24.83 -3.82
N THR A 45 13.53 -25.41 -5.00
CA THR A 45 14.52 -24.97 -5.99
C THR A 45 14.22 -23.53 -6.46
N SER A 46 15.24 -22.88 -7.04
CA SER A 46 15.07 -21.55 -7.63
C SER A 46 14.02 -21.53 -8.75
N GLU A 47 13.86 -22.64 -9.47
CA GLU A 47 12.87 -22.84 -10.52
C GLU A 47 11.46 -22.95 -9.92
N GLU A 48 11.24 -23.79 -8.90
CA GLU A 48 9.95 -23.91 -8.22
C GLU A 48 9.53 -22.59 -7.55
N LEU A 49 10.48 -21.84 -6.99
CA LEU A 49 10.21 -20.52 -6.43
C LEU A 49 9.83 -19.52 -7.51
N ALA A 50 10.47 -19.56 -8.67
CA ALA A 50 10.13 -18.72 -9.82
C ALA A 50 8.75 -19.07 -10.38
N GLU A 51 8.43 -20.35 -10.53
CA GLU A 51 7.12 -20.83 -10.98
C GLU A 51 6.01 -20.43 -10.01
N LYS A 52 6.22 -20.62 -8.70
CA LYS A 52 5.28 -20.17 -7.66
C LYS A 52 5.01 -18.68 -7.76
N LYS A 53 6.06 -17.88 -7.92
CA LYS A 53 5.94 -16.43 -8.07
C LYS A 53 5.17 -16.04 -9.34
N GLN A 54 5.43 -16.73 -10.46
CA GLN A 54 4.68 -16.49 -11.70
C GLN A 54 3.19 -16.82 -11.55
N LYS A 55 2.85 -17.93 -10.88
CA LYS A 55 1.46 -18.30 -10.59
C LYS A 55 0.77 -17.27 -9.69
N GLU A 56 1.45 -16.78 -8.64
CA GLU A 56 0.94 -15.72 -7.78
C GLU A 56 0.74 -14.40 -8.55
N GLU A 57 1.69 -14.00 -9.40
CA GLU A 57 1.58 -12.80 -10.23
C GLU A 57 0.46 -12.91 -11.27
N ALA A 58 0.29 -14.07 -11.91
CA ALA A 58 -0.79 -14.33 -12.87
C ALA A 58 -2.17 -14.32 -12.19
N ALA A 59 -2.29 -14.92 -11.00
CA ALA A 59 -3.53 -14.90 -10.23
C ALA A 59 -3.91 -13.46 -9.81
N LEU A 60 -2.93 -12.66 -9.38
CA LEU A 60 -3.14 -11.25 -9.07
C LEU A 60 -3.57 -10.45 -10.31
N ALA A 61 -2.93 -10.67 -11.46
CA ALA A 61 -3.29 -10.01 -12.71
C ALA A 61 -4.72 -10.36 -13.16
N ALA A 62 -5.13 -11.63 -13.02
CA ALA A 62 -6.49 -12.06 -13.32
C ALA A 62 -7.52 -11.41 -12.38
N LEU A 63 -7.22 -11.30 -11.08
CA LEU A 63 -8.06 -10.58 -10.12
C LEU A 63 -8.19 -9.09 -10.48
N GLN A 64 -7.07 -8.45 -10.83
CA GLN A 64 -7.04 -7.05 -11.25
C GLN A 64 -7.87 -6.81 -12.51
N ALA A 65 -7.78 -7.70 -13.51
CA ALA A 65 -8.58 -7.62 -14.73
C ALA A 65 -10.09 -7.76 -14.45
N ARG A 66 -10.46 -8.71 -13.59
CA ARG A 66 -11.86 -8.89 -13.14
C ARG A 66 -12.38 -7.65 -12.40
N ASN A 67 -11.58 -7.07 -11.51
CA ASN A 67 -11.95 -5.86 -10.77
C ASN A 67 -12.10 -4.66 -11.70
N LYS A 68 -11.21 -4.50 -12.69
CA LYS A 68 -11.34 -3.47 -13.73
C LYS A 68 -12.65 -3.60 -14.51
N GLN A 69 -13.00 -4.81 -14.94
CA GLN A 69 -14.25 -5.07 -15.65
C GLN A 69 -15.47 -4.79 -14.77
N LYS A 70 -15.45 -5.25 -13.50
CA LYS A 70 -16.51 -4.94 -12.53
C LYS A 70 -16.64 -3.43 -12.30
N ASN A 71 -15.53 -2.72 -12.17
CA ASN A 71 -15.52 -1.27 -11.98
C ASN A 71 -16.01 -0.52 -13.21
N GLN A 72 -15.82 -1.03 -14.43
CA GLN A 72 -16.44 -0.48 -15.64
C GLN A 72 -17.96 -0.72 -15.66
N LEU A 73 -18.42 -1.88 -15.17
CA LEU A 73 -19.85 -2.22 -15.07
C LEU A 73 -20.57 -1.50 -13.93
N THR A 74 -19.86 -1.14 -12.86
CA THR A 74 -20.39 -0.39 -11.69
C THR A 74 -19.98 1.08 -11.70
N GLY A 75 -19.22 1.51 -12.71
CA GLY A 75 -18.51 2.78 -12.71
C GLY A 75 -19.36 3.86 -13.34
N THR A 76 -19.83 4.78 -12.52
CA THR A 76 -19.93 6.23 -12.80
C THR A 76 -20.63 6.71 -14.08
N GLU A 77 -21.26 5.83 -14.86
CA GLU A 77 -22.03 6.15 -16.03
C GLU A 77 -23.30 6.91 -15.57
N GLY A 78 -23.26 8.24 -15.69
CA GLY A 78 -24.36 9.13 -15.29
C GLY A 78 -24.19 9.88 -13.96
N MET A 79 -23.09 9.70 -13.22
CA MET A 79 -22.83 10.44 -11.97
C MET A 79 -22.05 11.75 -12.23
N PRO A 80 -22.47 12.91 -11.67
CA PRO A 80 -21.74 14.16 -11.82
C PRO A 80 -20.29 14.01 -11.37
N PHE A 81 -19.35 14.46 -12.20
CA PHE A 81 -17.92 14.55 -11.88
C PHE A 81 -17.20 13.23 -11.54
N GLY A 82 -17.72 12.07 -11.97
CA GLY A 82 -17.04 10.79 -11.78
C GLY A 82 -17.08 10.28 -10.34
N ARG A 83 -18.12 10.64 -9.58
CA ARG A 83 -18.37 10.21 -8.21
C ARG A 83 -18.32 8.69 -8.06
N SER A 84 -17.54 8.21 -7.08
CA SER A 84 -17.74 6.86 -6.55
C SER A 84 -18.98 6.87 -5.63
N ASP A 85 -19.99 6.04 -5.89
CA ASP A 85 -21.17 5.97 -5.04
C ASP A 85 -20.78 5.44 -3.65
N ASP A 86 -20.84 6.30 -2.63
CA ASP A 86 -20.46 5.98 -1.26
C ASP A 86 -21.28 4.82 -0.68
N ASN A 87 -22.47 4.53 -1.24
CA ASN A 87 -23.34 3.42 -0.84
C ASN A 87 -22.93 2.07 -1.44
N LEU A 88 -22.00 2.04 -2.40
CA LEU A 88 -21.51 0.78 -2.96
C LEU A 88 -20.80 -0.07 -1.88
N PRO A 89 -20.84 -1.41 -1.99
CA PRO A 89 -20.07 -2.29 -1.12
C PRO A 89 -18.60 -1.86 -1.05
N ARG A 90 -18.01 -1.97 0.15
CA ARG A 90 -16.60 -1.59 0.35
C ARG A 90 -15.69 -2.51 -0.48
N PRO A 91 -14.64 -1.98 -1.12
CA PRO A 91 -13.63 -2.80 -1.76
C PRO A 91 -13.03 -3.81 -0.78
N GLU A 92 -12.72 -5.01 -1.26
CA GLU A 92 -12.19 -6.10 -0.43
C GLU A 92 -10.92 -5.71 0.32
N ILE A 93 -10.08 -4.84 -0.28
CA ILE A 93 -8.85 -4.36 0.36
C ILE A 93 -9.11 -3.65 1.70
N GLU A 94 -10.28 -3.03 1.89
CA GLU A 94 -10.64 -2.35 3.15
C GLU A 94 -10.93 -3.34 4.29
N SER A 95 -11.22 -4.60 3.98
CA SER A 95 -11.40 -5.65 5.00
C SER A 95 -10.07 -6.17 5.56
N VAL A 96 -8.95 -5.85 4.89
CA VAL A 96 -7.63 -6.37 5.24
C VAL A 96 -6.96 -5.47 6.29
N MET A 97 -6.87 -5.94 7.52
CA MET A 97 -6.24 -5.19 8.64
C MET A 97 -4.71 -5.17 8.61
N ASP A 98 -4.08 -6.06 7.84
CA ASP A 98 -2.62 -6.11 7.68
C ASP A 98 -2.17 -5.34 6.44
N TRP A 99 -1.46 -4.24 6.66
CA TRP A 99 -0.88 -3.42 5.60
C TRP A 99 -0.02 -4.21 4.62
N LYS A 100 0.77 -5.20 5.08
CA LYS A 100 1.62 -6.01 4.18
C LYS A 100 0.78 -6.83 3.21
N LYS A 101 -0.38 -7.32 3.66
CA LYS A 101 -1.32 -8.06 2.80
C LYS A 101 -2.02 -7.13 1.83
N ALA A 102 -2.52 -5.98 2.31
CA ALA A 102 -3.12 -4.96 1.45
C ALA A 102 -2.15 -4.50 0.34
N GLN A 103 -0.88 -4.28 0.68
CA GLN A 103 0.16 -3.94 -0.29
C GLN A 103 0.36 -5.00 -1.38
N LYS A 104 0.14 -6.28 -1.10
CA LYS A 104 0.27 -7.36 -2.10
C LYS A 104 -0.87 -7.36 -3.10
N MET A 105 -2.05 -6.86 -2.72
CA MET A 105 -3.23 -6.78 -3.60
C MET A 105 -3.12 -5.61 -4.59
N LEU A 106 -2.33 -4.59 -4.27
CA LEU A 106 -2.22 -3.38 -5.07
C LEU A 106 -1.33 -3.59 -6.32
N PRO A 107 -1.71 -3.00 -7.47
CA PRO A 107 -0.92 -3.02 -8.69
C PRO A 107 0.44 -2.33 -8.50
N ARG A 108 1.40 -2.74 -9.33
CA ARG A 108 2.77 -2.23 -9.29
C ARG A 108 3.09 -1.40 -10.52
N ASP A 109 3.82 -0.31 -10.31
CA ASP A 109 4.32 0.51 -11.40
C ASP A 109 5.58 -0.12 -12.02
N TYR A 110 6.07 0.46 -13.13
CA TYR A 110 7.29 0.01 -13.81
C TYR A 110 8.57 0.05 -12.93
N LYS A 111 8.53 0.72 -11.77
CA LYS A 111 9.61 0.76 -10.78
C LYS A 111 9.33 -0.15 -9.57
N LYS A 112 8.34 -1.03 -9.66
CA LYS A 112 7.90 -1.95 -8.59
C LYS A 112 7.37 -1.23 -7.36
N GLY A 113 7.04 0.06 -7.46
CA GLY A 113 6.28 0.81 -6.45
C GLY A 113 4.79 0.46 -6.53
N ILE A 114 3.99 0.91 -5.56
CA ILE A 114 2.52 0.83 -5.65
C ILE A 114 2.06 1.80 -6.74
N ASP A 115 1.23 1.32 -7.66
CA ASP A 115 0.56 2.15 -8.66
C ASP A 115 -0.83 2.56 -8.15
N TRP A 116 -0.89 3.72 -7.51
CA TRP A 116 -2.13 4.24 -6.92
C TRP A 116 -3.17 4.60 -7.98
N SER A 117 -2.75 5.11 -9.14
CA SER A 117 -3.65 5.46 -10.24
C SER A 117 -4.30 4.20 -10.82
N ALA A 118 -3.50 3.16 -11.09
CA ALA A 118 -4.05 1.89 -11.57
C ALA A 118 -5.00 1.25 -10.54
N ALA A 119 -4.71 1.38 -9.24
CA ALA A 119 -5.57 0.84 -8.20
C ALA A 119 -6.94 1.57 -8.13
N LEU A 120 -6.96 2.89 -8.34
CA LEU A 120 -8.18 3.69 -8.45
C LEU A 120 -8.99 3.30 -9.69
N GLU A 121 -8.34 3.24 -10.86
CA GLU A 121 -8.98 2.86 -12.13
C GLU A 121 -9.59 1.45 -12.07
N GLN A 122 -8.95 0.53 -11.34
CA GLN A 122 -9.42 -0.83 -11.14
C GLN A 122 -10.50 -0.95 -10.05
N GLY A 123 -10.84 0.13 -9.35
CA GLY A 123 -11.79 0.11 -8.23
C GLY A 123 -11.31 -0.69 -7.02
N LEU A 124 -10.02 -1.04 -6.95
CA LEU A 124 -9.42 -1.73 -5.81
C LEU A 124 -9.45 -0.85 -4.56
N ILE A 125 -9.32 0.45 -4.77
CA ILE A 125 -9.39 1.47 -3.74
C ILE A 125 -10.41 2.52 -4.18
N ARG A 126 -11.24 2.98 -3.26
CA ARG A 126 -12.36 3.87 -3.56
C ARG A 126 -12.45 4.98 -2.51
N PRO A 127 -11.85 6.15 -2.76
CA PRO A 127 -11.91 7.29 -1.85
C PRO A 127 -13.36 7.72 -1.63
N ARG A 128 -13.74 7.84 -0.35
CA ARG A 128 -15.06 8.35 0.03
C ARG A 128 -15.07 9.86 -0.04
N THR A 129 -16.23 10.42 -0.34
CA THR A 129 -16.45 11.85 -0.12
C THR A 129 -16.37 12.11 1.39
N GLY A 130 -15.54 13.09 1.77
CA GLY A 130 -15.48 13.53 3.17
C GLY A 130 -16.75 14.29 3.55
N ALA A 131 -16.92 14.59 4.84
CA ALA A 131 -18.06 15.40 5.31
C ALA A 131 -18.06 16.85 4.76
N ASP A 132 -16.97 17.28 4.12
CA ASP A 132 -16.84 18.60 3.53
C ASP A 132 -17.45 18.59 2.12
N PRO A 133 -18.54 19.33 1.82
CA PRO A 133 -19.15 19.39 0.48
C PRO A 133 -18.16 19.88 -0.59
N ARG A 134 -17.10 20.59 -0.17
CA ARG A 134 -16.01 20.98 -1.07
C ARG A 134 -15.13 19.81 -1.55
N ALA A 135 -15.26 18.62 -0.96
CA ALA A 135 -14.59 17.44 -1.48
C ALA A 135 -15.19 17.01 -2.84
N GLU A 136 -16.45 17.33 -3.09
CA GLU A 136 -17.15 16.95 -4.32
C GLU A 136 -16.51 17.60 -5.56
N TRP A 137 -16.20 18.90 -5.48
CA TRP A 137 -15.57 19.62 -6.60
C TRP A 137 -14.12 19.24 -6.85
N ALA A 138 -13.43 18.62 -5.88
CA ALA A 138 -12.04 18.23 -6.05
C ALA A 138 -11.89 17.30 -7.26
N SER A 139 -12.73 16.27 -7.34
CA SER A 139 -12.75 15.30 -8.45
C SER A 139 -13.01 15.93 -9.83
N ALA A 140 -13.77 17.03 -9.86
CA ALA A 140 -14.05 17.80 -11.07
C ALA A 140 -12.92 18.75 -11.51
N PHE A 141 -11.93 18.98 -10.65
CA PHE A 141 -10.95 20.05 -10.84
C PHE A 141 -9.81 19.61 -11.78
N GLN A 142 -9.93 19.95 -13.06
CA GLN A 142 -9.01 19.53 -14.13
C GLN A 142 -7.95 20.59 -14.50
N TRP A 143 -7.70 21.59 -13.63
CA TRP A 143 -6.73 22.65 -13.93
C TRP A 143 -5.28 22.19 -13.79
N ASP A 144 -4.84 21.43 -14.76
CA ASP A 144 -3.47 20.94 -14.82
C ASP A 144 -2.51 22.04 -15.30
N PHE A 145 -1.29 22.07 -14.79
CA PHE A 145 -0.34 23.12 -15.15
C PHE A 145 1.12 22.67 -15.22
N ILE A 146 1.91 23.48 -15.91
CA ILE A 146 3.36 23.29 -16.01
C ILE A 146 4.08 24.21 -15.01
N ILE A 147 4.87 23.60 -14.12
CA ILE A 147 5.85 24.29 -13.29
C ILE A 147 7.08 24.55 -14.15
N LYS A 148 7.26 25.82 -14.52
CA LYS A 148 8.41 26.27 -15.30
C LYS A 148 9.68 26.20 -14.45
N ALA A 149 10.77 25.81 -15.09
CA ALA A 149 12.11 25.77 -14.50
C ALA A 149 13.02 26.66 -15.34
N LYS A 150 14.18 27.06 -14.79
CA LYS A 150 15.16 27.90 -15.51
C LYS A 150 15.55 27.34 -16.88
N LYS A 151 15.59 26.01 -17.02
CA LYS A 151 15.84 25.33 -18.31
C LYS A 151 14.54 24.64 -18.76
N PRO A 152 14.04 24.89 -19.99
CA PRO A 152 12.77 24.32 -20.48
C PRO A 152 12.68 22.79 -20.40
N LYS A 153 13.81 22.10 -20.59
CA LYS A 153 13.92 20.63 -20.47
C LYS A 153 13.61 20.08 -19.08
N ASN A 154 13.59 20.94 -18.06
CA ASN A 154 13.31 20.61 -16.66
C ASN A 154 11.94 21.10 -16.20
N HIS A 155 11.08 21.56 -17.12
CA HIS A 155 9.68 21.83 -16.80
C HIS A 155 9.05 20.57 -16.17
N ALA A 156 8.21 20.76 -15.15
CA ALA A 156 7.48 19.68 -14.51
C ALA A 156 5.98 19.87 -14.76
N TYR A 157 5.29 18.81 -15.13
CA TYR A 157 3.84 18.79 -15.25
C TYR A 157 3.22 18.39 -13.91
N PHE A 158 2.20 19.13 -13.49
CA PHE A 158 1.40 18.83 -12.32
C PHE A 158 -0.08 18.72 -12.72
N PRO A 159 -0.64 17.49 -12.71
CA PRO A 159 -2.06 17.28 -12.95
C PRO A 159 -2.85 17.37 -11.63
N HIS A 160 -3.81 18.29 -11.51
CA HIS A 160 -4.72 18.28 -10.37
C HIS A 160 -5.61 17.06 -10.40
N SER A 161 -6.15 16.71 -11.57
CA SER A 161 -7.03 15.56 -11.79
C SER A 161 -6.54 14.30 -11.05
N ALA A 162 -5.30 13.89 -11.33
CA ALA A 162 -4.71 12.69 -10.72
C ALA A 162 -4.47 12.80 -9.20
N HIS A 163 -4.42 14.00 -8.62
CA HIS A 163 -4.27 14.18 -7.17
C HIS A 163 -5.64 14.28 -6.49
N THR A 164 -6.62 14.93 -7.13
CA THR A 164 -7.93 15.18 -6.57
C THR A 164 -8.88 13.99 -6.67
N GLU A 165 -8.53 12.97 -7.44
CA GLU A 165 -9.14 11.63 -7.35
C GLU A 165 -9.04 11.03 -5.94
N TRP A 166 -7.97 11.35 -5.20
CA TRP A 166 -7.73 10.81 -3.85
C TRP A 166 -7.79 11.86 -2.74
N LEU A 167 -7.33 13.08 -3.04
CA LEU A 167 -7.04 14.09 -2.04
C LEU A 167 -7.98 15.28 -2.16
N GLY A 168 -8.54 15.70 -1.03
CA GLY A 168 -9.22 16.98 -0.93
C GLY A 168 -8.26 18.16 -1.02
N CYS A 169 -8.82 19.33 -1.33
CA CYS A 169 -8.04 20.52 -1.68
C CYS A 169 -7.18 21.03 -0.52
N LYS A 170 -7.68 20.90 0.72
CA LYS A 170 -6.96 21.25 1.96
C LYS A 170 -5.73 20.38 2.23
N ASN A 171 -5.66 19.19 1.63
CA ASN A 171 -4.50 18.29 1.79
C ASN A 171 -3.24 18.91 1.20
N CYS A 172 -3.41 19.69 0.11
CA CYS A 172 -2.34 20.44 -0.52
C CYS A 172 -2.36 21.93 -0.13
N HIS A 173 -3.55 22.53 -0.11
CA HIS A 173 -3.73 23.95 0.17
C HIS A 173 -3.91 24.23 1.65
N ASN A 174 -2.80 24.17 2.36
CA ASN A 174 -2.69 24.53 3.77
C ASN A 174 -1.48 25.45 3.98
N THR A 175 -1.39 25.99 5.20
CA THR A 175 -0.34 26.91 5.62
C THR A 175 1.07 26.30 5.53
N SER A 176 1.21 24.98 5.64
CA SER A 176 2.51 24.30 5.66
C SER A 176 3.03 23.87 4.29
N LEU A 177 2.16 23.73 3.28
CA LEU A 177 2.53 23.19 1.97
C LEU A 177 2.35 24.22 0.84
N TYR A 178 1.11 24.58 0.52
CA TYR A 178 0.79 25.55 -0.54
C TYR A 178 -0.34 26.50 -0.10
N PRO A 179 -0.04 27.67 0.48
CA PRO A 179 -1.05 28.68 0.78
C PRO A 179 -1.59 29.33 -0.52
N TYR A 180 -2.37 28.58 -1.29
CA TYR A 180 -3.01 28.88 -2.60
C TYR A 180 -2.15 29.51 -3.71
N LYS A 181 -0.85 29.72 -3.46
CA LYS A 181 0.15 30.19 -4.43
C LYS A 181 1.16 29.08 -4.73
N ARG A 182 1.80 29.16 -5.91
CA ARG A 182 2.95 28.30 -6.22
C ARG A 182 4.05 28.52 -5.19
N ASN A 183 4.48 27.44 -4.55
CA ASN A 183 5.67 27.43 -3.71
C ASN A 183 6.79 26.67 -4.44
N PRO A 184 7.65 27.36 -5.20
CA PRO A 184 8.72 26.71 -5.95
C PRO A 184 9.75 26.12 -4.97
N ALA A 185 9.91 24.79 -5.00
CA ALA A 185 10.95 24.09 -4.26
C ALA A 185 11.95 23.44 -5.22
N THR A 186 13.22 23.40 -4.81
CA THR A 186 14.26 22.64 -5.47
C THR A 186 14.11 21.14 -5.21
N MET A 187 14.69 20.30 -6.07
CA MET A 187 14.76 18.85 -5.82
C MET A 187 15.49 18.50 -4.51
N LYS A 188 16.40 19.36 -4.03
CA LYS A 188 17.10 19.18 -2.75
C LYS A 188 16.14 19.39 -1.58
N GLU A 189 15.30 20.40 -1.63
CA GLU A 189 14.27 20.66 -0.61
C GLU A 189 13.16 19.61 -0.65
N MET A 190 12.74 19.17 -1.84
CA MET A 190 11.79 18.06 -1.97
C MET A 190 12.32 16.77 -1.34
N LYS A 191 13.61 16.46 -1.47
CA LYS A 191 14.21 15.31 -0.75
C LYS A 191 14.15 15.43 0.77
N LYS A 192 14.02 16.65 1.30
CA LYS A 192 13.85 16.94 2.73
C LYS A 192 12.38 16.99 3.16
N GLY A 193 11.43 16.82 2.24
CA GLY A 193 9.99 16.76 2.54
C GLY A 193 9.20 18.02 2.18
N ALA A 194 9.82 19.04 1.57
CA ALA A 194 9.11 20.23 1.12
C ALA A 194 8.32 19.97 -0.17
N SER A 195 7.24 20.73 -0.40
CA SER A 195 6.48 20.71 -1.67
C SER A 195 6.09 19.28 -2.08
N CYS A 196 6.38 18.83 -3.31
CA CYS A 196 6.08 17.48 -3.79
C CYS A 196 6.71 16.39 -2.90
N GLY A 197 7.81 16.72 -2.23
CA GLY A 197 8.54 15.89 -1.30
C GLY A 197 7.76 15.41 -0.07
N ALA A 198 6.67 16.10 0.27
CA ALA A 198 5.81 15.72 1.39
C ALA A 198 5.20 14.32 1.19
N CYS A 199 4.86 13.99 -0.06
CA CYS A 199 4.25 12.71 -0.44
C CYS A 199 5.19 11.85 -1.30
N HIS A 200 5.84 12.46 -2.29
CA HIS A 200 6.81 11.79 -3.16
C HIS A 200 8.17 11.78 -2.48
N GLY A 201 8.57 10.68 -1.84
CA GLY A 201 9.87 10.63 -1.16
C GLY A 201 9.98 9.62 -0.04
N LYS A 202 10.67 10.02 1.04
CA LYS A 202 11.02 9.12 2.16
C LYS A 202 9.80 8.52 2.86
N LYS A 203 8.69 9.27 2.93
CA LYS A 203 7.44 8.83 3.55
C LYS A 203 6.70 7.76 2.74
N LYS A 204 7.12 7.48 1.49
CA LYS A 204 6.57 6.44 0.60
C LYS A 204 5.05 6.47 0.45
N VAL A 205 4.42 7.63 0.59
CA VAL A 205 2.99 7.83 0.33
C VAL A 205 2.73 7.70 -1.17
N ALA A 206 3.60 8.30 -1.99
CA ALA A 206 3.54 8.22 -3.45
C ALA A 206 4.89 7.74 -4.04
N PHE A 207 4.95 7.63 -5.36
CA PHE A 207 6.15 7.20 -6.07
C PHE A 207 7.36 8.10 -5.77
N SER A 208 8.56 7.53 -5.90
CA SER A 208 9.81 8.23 -5.56
C SER A 208 10.13 9.41 -6.49
N LEU A 209 10.67 10.51 -5.94
CA LEU A 209 11.27 11.63 -6.70
C LEU A 209 12.38 11.21 -7.67
N LYS A 210 12.93 10.00 -7.54
CA LYS A 210 13.88 9.42 -8.50
C LYS A 210 13.22 9.05 -9.84
N ALA A 211 11.89 9.06 -9.93
CA ALA A 211 11.14 8.83 -11.17
C ALA A 211 11.02 10.11 -12.01
N CYS A 212 12.16 10.71 -12.40
CA CYS A 212 12.22 12.02 -13.06
C CYS A 212 11.28 12.17 -14.25
N LYS A 213 11.09 11.10 -15.04
CA LYS A 213 10.25 11.10 -16.25
C LYS A 213 8.75 11.23 -15.94
N ARG A 214 8.30 10.97 -14.71
CA ARG A 214 6.89 11.11 -14.31
C ARG A 214 6.47 12.58 -14.16
N CYS A 215 7.43 13.48 -13.90
CA CYS A 215 7.15 14.91 -13.78
C CYS A 215 7.73 15.68 -14.97
N HIS A 216 8.95 15.37 -15.40
CA HIS A 216 9.67 16.09 -16.44
C HIS A 216 9.45 15.47 -17.83
N LEU A 217 8.34 15.85 -18.46
CA LEU A 217 7.89 15.30 -19.75
C LEU A 217 8.76 15.81 -20.94
N ASN A 218 9.43 16.96 -20.81
CA ASN A 218 10.20 17.58 -21.89
C ASN A 218 11.67 17.14 -22.00
N ARG A 219 11.99 15.89 -21.66
CA ARG A 219 13.35 15.36 -21.88
C ARG A 219 13.50 14.96 -23.33
N LYS A 220 14.29 15.71 -24.12
CA LYS A 220 14.73 15.28 -25.47
C LYS A 220 15.13 13.80 -25.41
N LYS A 221 14.52 12.94 -26.22
CA LYS A 221 15.01 11.57 -26.45
C LYS A 221 16.49 11.72 -26.86
N LYS A 222 17.41 11.02 -26.20
CA LYS A 222 18.74 10.83 -26.80
C LYS A 222 18.48 10.13 -28.14
N LYS A 223 18.84 10.76 -29.25
CA LYS A 223 18.94 10.04 -30.52
C LYS A 223 19.93 8.89 -30.26
N LYS A 224 19.48 7.66 -30.48
CA LYS A 224 20.37 6.50 -30.56
C LYS A 224 21.18 6.63 -31.85
#